data_AF-A0A2P6RFY8-F1
#
_entry.id   AF-A0A2P6RFY8-F1
#
_cell.length_a   1.000
_cell.length_b   1.000
_cell.length_c   1.000
_cell.angle_alpha   90.00
_cell.angle_beta   90.00
_cell.angle_gamma   90.00
#
_symmetry.space_group_name_H-M   'P 1'
#
loop_
_entity.id
_entity.type
_entity.pdbx_description
1 polymer ?
#
loop_
_entity_poly.entity_id
_entity_poly.type
_entity_poly.pdbx_seq_one_letter_code
_entity_poly.pdbx_strand_id
1 'polypeptide(L)'
;MQQMGLQARLMSQALRKMSGNASKAGCTLIFLNQIRYKIGVYYGNPEVTSGGIALKFFASVRLEIRSTGKIKSVKGDEEIGVRVRVRVQKSKLL
;
A
#
# COMPACT_ATOMS: atom_id res chain seq x y z
N MET A 1 20.07 19.24 -0.68
CA MET A 1 20.10 18.54 0.63
C MET A 1 18.73 17.91 0.86
N GLN A 2 18.61 16.58 0.84
CA GLN A 2 17.32 15.91 1.01
C GLN A 2 16.94 15.97 2.51
N GLN A 3 16.01 16.86 2.86
CA GLN A 3 15.57 17.05 4.25
C GLN A 3 14.86 15.79 4.76
N MET A 4 15.18 15.35 5.99
CA MET A 4 14.48 14.22 6.62
C MET A 4 12.97 14.49 6.65
N GLY A 5 12.17 13.52 6.21
CA GLY A 5 10.71 13.62 6.23
C GLY A 5 10.09 14.47 5.11
N LEU A 6 10.88 14.99 4.15
CA LEU A 6 10.36 15.77 3.02
C LEU A 6 9.25 15.03 2.26
N GLN A 7 9.46 13.74 1.95
CA GLN A 7 8.48 12.93 1.22
C GLN A 7 7.16 12.76 2.00
N ALA A 8 7.23 12.61 3.33
CA ALA A 8 6.03 12.48 4.16
C ALA A 8 5.23 13.79 4.23
N ARG A 9 5.93 14.94 4.28
CA ARG A 9 5.30 16.27 4.24
C ARG A 9 4.65 16.53 2.88
N LEU A 10 5.35 16.22 1.80
CA LEU A 10 4.84 16.36 0.44
C LEU A 10 3.60 15.49 0.22
N MET A 11 3.63 14.22 0.64
CA MET A 11 2.46 13.32 0.58
C MET A 11 1.25 13.88 1.33
N SER A 12 1.47 14.42 2.53
CA SER A 12 0.39 14.99 3.34
C SER A 12 -0.27 16.19 2.64
N GLN A 13 0.53 17.05 2.00
CA GLN A 13 0.04 18.21 1.25
C GLN A 13 -0.65 17.79 -0.05
N ALA A 14 -0.05 16.86 -0.81
CA ALA A 14 -0.59 16.39 -2.08
C ALA A 14 -1.93 15.67 -1.89
N LEU A 15 -2.02 14.73 -0.94
CA LEU A 15 -3.25 13.97 -0.69
C LEU A 15 -4.41 14.86 -0.26
N ARG A 16 -4.14 15.92 0.53
CA ARG A 16 -5.16 16.88 0.94
C ARG A 16 -5.79 17.58 -0.28
N LYS A 17 -5.00 17.95 -1.28
CA LYS A 17 -5.48 18.58 -2.52
C LYS A 17 -6.13 17.56 -3.47
N MET A 18 -5.47 16.42 -3.67
CA MET A 18 -5.91 15.39 -4.62
C MET A 18 -7.21 14.71 -4.20
N SER A 19 -7.41 14.43 -2.91
CA SER A 19 -8.61 13.72 -2.44
C SER A 19 -9.90 14.49 -2.76
N GLY A 20 -9.89 15.82 -2.58
CA GLY A 20 -11.05 16.65 -2.90
C GLY A 20 -11.32 16.73 -4.40
N ASN A 21 -10.26 16.91 -5.20
CA ASN A 21 -10.38 17.00 -6.65
C ASN A 21 -10.82 15.67 -7.28
N ALA A 22 -10.27 14.54 -6.82
CA ALA A 22 -10.62 13.22 -7.31
C ALA A 22 -12.09 12.87 -7.05
N SER A 23 -12.61 13.21 -5.86
CA SER A 23 -14.03 13.01 -5.54
C SER A 23 -14.95 13.83 -6.44
N LYS A 24 -14.61 15.10 -6.71
CA LYS A 24 -15.39 15.95 -7.62
C LYS A 24 -15.35 15.45 -9.07
N ALA A 25 -14.24 14.85 -9.48
CA ALA A 25 -14.04 14.32 -10.82
C ALA A 25 -14.56 12.87 -11.00
N GLY A 26 -15.09 12.23 -9.95
CA GLY A 26 -15.46 10.81 -10.00
C GLY A 26 -14.28 9.87 -10.28
N CYS A 27 -13.05 10.30 -9.99
CA CYS A 27 -11.82 9.58 -10.30
C CYS A 27 -11.34 8.76 -9.10
N THR A 28 -10.96 7.50 -9.33
CA THR A 28 -10.35 6.64 -8.30
C THR A 28 -8.84 6.73 -8.37
N LEU A 29 -8.21 7.10 -7.26
CA LEU A 29 -6.75 7.14 -7.13
C LEU A 29 -6.24 5.86 -6.48
N ILE A 30 -5.35 5.14 -7.18
CA ILE A 30 -4.69 3.93 -6.70
C ILE A 30 -3.22 4.24 -6.44
N PHE A 31 -2.77 3.99 -5.21
CA PHE A 31 -1.37 4.15 -4.82
C PHE A 31 -0.74 2.78 -4.60
N LEU A 32 0.33 2.48 -5.34
CA LEU A 32 1.19 1.33 -5.08
C LEU A 32 2.24 1.71 -4.05
N ASN A 33 2.44 0.86 -3.04
CA ASN A 33 3.44 1.12 -2.00
C ASN A 33 4.18 -0.17 -1.66
N GLN A 34 5.42 0.00 -1.23
CA GLN A 34 6.29 -1.10 -0.82
C GLN A 34 6.29 -1.23 0.70
N ILE A 35 6.44 -2.47 1.17
CA ILE A 35 6.69 -2.76 2.58
C ILE A 35 8.18 -2.56 2.85
N ARG A 36 8.50 -1.91 3.97
CA ARG A 36 9.84 -1.79 4.53
C ARG A 36 9.82 -2.23 5.99
N TYR A 37 10.98 -2.62 6.50
CA TYR A 37 11.16 -2.95 7.91
C TYR A 37 11.70 -1.74 8.66
N LYS A 38 11.02 -1.36 9.74
CA LYS A 38 11.51 -0.30 10.63
C LYS A 38 12.50 -0.90 11.63
N ILE A 39 13.76 -0.46 11.55
CA ILE A 39 14.81 -0.85 12.50
C ILE A 39 14.47 -0.30 13.90
N GLY A 40 14.71 -1.09 14.94
CA GLY A 40 14.52 -0.68 16.34
C GLY A 40 13.10 -0.89 16.89
N VAL A 41 12.24 -1.65 16.21
CA VAL A 41 10.96 -2.10 16.76
C VAL A 41 11.14 -3.48 17.39
N TYR A 42 11.11 -3.53 18.73
CA TYR A 42 11.31 -4.77 19.50
C TYR A 42 9.99 -5.49 19.85
N TYR A 43 8.84 -4.83 19.67
CA TYR A 43 7.51 -5.39 19.94
C TYR A 43 6.49 -4.93 18.88
N GLY A 44 5.62 -5.82 18.42
CA GLY A 44 4.61 -5.57 17.39
C GLY A 44 5.08 -5.85 15.95
N ASN A 45 4.26 -5.48 14.95
CA ASN A 45 4.60 -5.69 13.53
C ASN A 45 5.63 -4.61 13.07
N PRO A 46 6.86 -4.99 12.67
CA PRO A 46 7.88 -4.04 12.22
C PRO A 46 7.67 -3.54 10.78
N GLU A 47 6.67 -4.05 10.07
CA GLU A 47 6.36 -3.66 8.70
C GLU A 47 5.72 -2.27 8.63
N VAL A 48 6.35 -1.41 7.84
CA VAL A 48 5.91 -0.04 7.57
C VAL A 48 5.86 0.23 6.08
N THR A 49 5.02 1.18 5.66
CA THR A 49 4.95 1.61 4.27
C THR A 49 5.63 2.97 4.11
N SER A 50 6.21 3.22 2.94
CA SER A 50 6.87 4.51 2.64
C SER A 50 5.86 5.67 2.50
N GLY A 51 6.34 6.91 2.54
CA GLY A 51 5.49 8.11 2.36
C GLY A 51 4.79 8.63 3.63
N GLY A 52 5.19 8.15 4.81
CA GLY A 52 4.62 8.58 6.08
C GLY A 52 3.21 8.04 6.34
N ILE A 53 2.46 8.69 7.24
CA ILE A 53 1.17 8.17 7.74
C ILE A 53 -0.03 8.71 6.94
N ALA A 54 0.13 9.79 6.18
CA ALA A 54 -0.97 10.47 5.50
C ALA A 54 -1.79 9.52 4.60
N LEU A 55 -1.12 8.70 3.78
CA LEU A 55 -1.80 7.76 2.90
C LEU A 55 -2.67 6.75 3.67
N LYS A 56 -2.22 6.30 4.86
CA LYS A 56 -2.99 5.38 5.70
C LYS A 56 -4.30 6.00 6.17
N PHE A 57 -4.35 7.31 6.41
CA PHE A 57 -5.55 8.02 6.85
C PHE A 57 -6.48 8.40 5.69
N PHE A 58 -5.92 8.94 4.61
CA PHE A 58 -6.68 9.38 3.44
C PHE A 58 -7.27 8.21 2.65
N ALA A 59 -6.59 7.06 2.57
CA ALA A 59 -7.10 5.89 1.84
C ALA A 59 -8.46 5.41 2.42
N SER A 60 -9.43 5.22 1.52
CA SER A 60 -10.73 4.61 1.82
C SER A 60 -10.62 3.10 1.96
N VAL A 61 -9.83 2.46 1.10
CA VAL A 61 -9.51 1.03 1.14
C VAL A 61 -8.00 0.83 1.17
N ARG A 62 -7.52 -0.09 2.00
CA ARG A 62 -6.10 -0.53 1.99
C ARG A 62 -6.05 -2.03 1.76
N LEU A 63 -5.38 -2.42 0.69
CA LEU A 63 -5.18 -3.80 0.31
C LEU A 63 -3.72 -4.17 0.58
N GLU A 64 -3.51 -5.22 1.34
CA GLU A 64 -2.21 -5.86 1.50
C GLU A 64 -2.17 -7.09 0.60
N ILE A 65 -1.18 -7.14 -0.27
CA ILE A 65 -1.03 -8.18 -1.28
C ILE A 65 0.20 -9.00 -0.90
N ARG A 66 0.03 -10.31 -0.67
CA ARG A 66 1.13 -11.23 -0.41
C ARG A 66 1.05 -12.43 -1.34
N SER A 67 2.20 -12.81 -1.92
CA SER A 67 2.33 -14.09 -2.60
C SER A 67 2.20 -15.23 -1.58
N THR A 68 1.41 -16.24 -1.88
CA THR A 68 1.21 -17.43 -1.05
C THR A 68 1.81 -18.69 -1.65
N GLY A 69 2.21 -18.67 -2.91
CA GLY A 69 2.81 -19.82 -3.58
C GLY A 69 2.82 -19.65 -5.09
N LYS A 70 3.20 -20.71 -5.79
CA LYS A 70 3.25 -20.74 -7.25
C LYS A 70 2.15 -21.64 -7.80
N ILE A 71 1.67 -21.32 -8.99
CA ILE A 71 0.69 -22.12 -9.72
C ILE A 71 1.49 -22.99 -10.69
N LYS A 72 1.32 -24.31 -10.60
CA LYS A 72 1.95 -25.29 -11.50
C LYS A 72 0.97 -25.72 -12.59
N SER A 73 1.49 -26.05 -13.76
CA SER A 73 0.69 -26.61 -14.86
C SER A 73 0.13 -28.00 -14.50
N VAL A 74 -1.03 -28.35 -15.05
CA VAL A 74 -1.66 -29.68 -14.85
C VAL A 74 -0.86 -30.78 -15.57
N LYS A 75 -0.08 -30.43 -16.61
CA LYS A 75 0.61 -31.38 -17.49
C LYS A 75 2.14 -31.40 -17.33
N GLY A 76 2.70 -30.76 -16.30
CA GLY A 76 4.16 -30.74 -16.08
C GLY A 76 4.57 -29.91 -14.86
N ASP A 77 5.86 -29.88 -14.56
CA ASP A 77 6.43 -29.19 -13.39
C ASP A 77 6.74 -27.70 -13.65
N GLU A 78 6.26 -27.16 -14.78
CA GLU A 78 6.45 -25.76 -15.16
C GLU A 78 5.57 -24.82 -14.32
N GLU A 79 6.20 -23.74 -13.85
CA GLU A 79 5.54 -22.68 -13.08
C GLU A 79 4.84 -21.71 -14.03
N ILE A 80 3.50 -21.69 -14.00
CA ILE A 80 2.67 -20.87 -14.89
C ILE A 80 2.20 -19.56 -14.25
N GLY A 81 2.41 -19.38 -12.95
CA GLY A 81 2.02 -18.14 -12.29
C GLY A 81 2.22 -18.12 -10.77
N VAL A 82 1.73 -17.05 -10.15
CA VAL A 82 1.85 -16.81 -8.71
C VAL A 82 0.46 -16.77 -8.08
N ARG A 83 0.27 -17.54 -7.02
CA ARG A 83 -0.92 -17.46 -6.19
C ARG A 83 -0.74 -16.33 -5.19
N VAL A 84 -1.70 -15.43 -5.16
CA VAL A 84 -1.64 -14.22 -4.33
C VAL A 84 -2.86 -14.17 -3.42
N ARG A 85 -2.65 -13.79 -2.17
CA ARG A 85 -3.71 -13.48 -1.21
C ARG A 85 -3.75 -11.96 -1.01
N VAL A 86 -4.94 -11.40 -1.13
CA VAL A 86 -5.21 -9.99 -0.86
C VAL A 86 -5.99 -9.89 0.45
N ARG A 87 -5.45 -9.16 1.43
CA ARG A 87 -6.10 -8.87 2.69
C ARG A 87 -6.57 -7.42 2.72
N VAL A 88 -7.84 -7.19 3.05
CA VAL A 88 -8.34 -5.85 3.31
C VAL A 88 -7.91 -5.42 4.71
N GLN A 89 -6.94 -4.51 4.78
CA GLN A 89 -6.41 -3.97 6.04
C GLN A 89 -7.18 -2.74 6.53
N LYS A 90 -7.96 -2.11 5.66
CA LYS A 90 -8.86 -1.00 5.98
C LYS A 90 -9.97 -0.94 4.94
N SER A 91 -11.21 -0.77 5.39
CA SER A 91 -12.35 -0.37 4.57
C SER A 91 -13.08 0.77 5.28
N LYS A 92 -13.42 1.83 4.53
CA LYS A 92 -14.34 2.89 4.96
C LYS A 92 -15.69 2.83 4.21
N LEU A 93 -15.86 1.82 3.36
CA LEU A 93 -17.10 1.58 2.66
C LEU A 93 -17.91 0.65 3.57
N LEU A 94 -19.05 1.16 4.04
CA LEU A 94 -20.10 0.41 4.75
C LEU A 94 -21.15 -0.02 3.72
#